data_AF-A0A8S2LIK2-F1
#
_entry.id   AF-A0A8S2LIK2-F1
#
_cell.length_a   1.000
_cell.length_b   1.000
_cell.length_c   1.000
_cell.angle_alpha   90.00
_cell.angle_beta   90.00
_cell.angle_gamma   90.00
#
_symmetry.space_group_name_H-M   'P 1'
#
loop_
_entity.id
_entity.type
_entity.pdbx_description
1 polymer ?
#
loop_
_entity_poly.entity_id
_entity_poly.type
_entity_poly.pdbx_seq_one_letter_code
_entity_poly.pdbx_strand_id
1 'polypeptide(L)'
;MNELLRFLYTGKTINIDKMADSLLSAADKYGLERLKVQCEETLCSLCDKDNVADTLILADLHSAQQLKQQAIDYINAHAQGNE
;
A
#
# COMPACT_ATOMS: atom_id res chain seq x y z
N MET A 1 8.31 -12.56 -7.69
CA MET A 1 8.15 -12.42 -9.16
C MET A 1 6.95 -13.18 -9.75
N ASN A 2 6.34 -14.15 -9.06
CA ASN A 2 5.17 -14.90 -9.57
C ASN A 2 3.81 -14.17 -9.43
N GLU A 3 3.66 -13.31 -8.42
CA GLU A 3 2.36 -12.70 -8.11
C GLU A 3 1.93 -11.63 -9.15
N LEU A 4 2.90 -10.88 -9.72
CA LEU A 4 2.63 -9.92 -10.79
C LEU A 4 2.27 -10.61 -12.11
N LEU A 5 2.99 -11.67 -12.48
CA LEU A 5 2.65 -12.50 -13.65
C LEU A 5 1.26 -13.11 -13.49
N ARG A 6 0.94 -13.59 -12.29
CA ARG A 6 -0.39 -14.08 -11.97
C ARG A 6 -1.45 -12.98 -12.15
N PHE A 7 -1.22 -11.78 -11.62
CA PHE A 7 -2.13 -10.66 -11.81
C PHE A 7 -2.33 -10.31 -13.29
N LEU A 8 -1.27 -10.30 -14.09
CA LEU A 8 -1.37 -10.04 -15.54
C LEU A 8 -2.20 -11.12 -16.27
N TYR A 9 -2.09 -12.38 -15.85
CA TYR A 9 -2.81 -13.49 -16.48
C TYR A 9 -4.22 -13.73 -15.93
N THR A 10 -4.47 -13.44 -14.65
CA THR A 10 -5.74 -13.78 -13.96
C THR A 10 -6.52 -12.56 -13.49
N GLY A 11 -5.93 -11.36 -13.56
CA GLY A 11 -6.51 -10.12 -13.04
C GLY A 11 -6.69 -10.09 -11.52
N LYS A 12 -6.04 -11.00 -10.78
CA LYS A 12 -6.24 -11.20 -9.34
C LYS A 12 -4.92 -11.46 -8.62
N THR A 13 -4.78 -10.88 -7.43
CA THR A 13 -3.75 -11.19 -6.44
C THR A 13 -4.35 -12.03 -5.32
N ILE A 14 -3.60 -12.99 -4.80
CA ILE A 14 -4.10 -13.92 -3.76
C ILE A 14 -3.51 -13.62 -2.38
N ASN A 15 -2.27 -13.14 -2.32
CA ASN A 15 -1.62 -12.79 -1.06
C ASN A 15 -1.21 -11.32 -1.05
N ILE A 16 -2.14 -10.43 -1.42
CA ILE A 16 -1.86 -9.00 -1.40
C ILE A 16 -1.48 -8.53 0.00
N ASP A 17 -2.10 -9.07 1.06
CA ASP A 17 -1.81 -8.71 2.45
C ASP A 17 -0.37 -9.01 2.90
N LYS A 18 0.24 -10.08 2.36
CA LYS A 18 1.61 -10.50 2.73
C LYS A 18 2.68 -9.96 1.79
N MET A 19 2.28 -9.50 0.62
CA MET A 19 3.19 -9.06 -0.44
C MET A 19 2.89 -7.64 -0.89
N ALA A 20 2.10 -6.87 -0.14
CA ALA A 20 1.62 -5.56 -0.55
C ALA A 20 2.79 -4.63 -0.90
N ASP A 21 3.88 -4.68 -0.13
CA ASP A 21 5.08 -3.88 -0.36
C ASP A 21 5.74 -4.21 -1.70
N SER A 22 5.97 -5.51 -1.94
CA SER A 22 6.58 -5.99 -3.17
C SER A 22 5.69 -5.80 -4.39
N LEU A 23 4.37 -5.94 -4.21
CA LEU A 23 3.37 -5.72 -5.25
C LEU A 23 3.21 -4.24 -5.57
N LEU A 24 3.26 -3.35 -4.57
CA LEU A 24 3.20 -1.90 -4.77
C LEU A 24 4.42 -1.42 -5.55
N SER A 25 5.62 -1.89 -5.17
CA SER A 25 6.85 -1.62 -5.91
C SER A 25 6.75 -2.05 -7.38
N ALA A 26 6.19 -3.24 -7.61
CA ALA A 26 6.06 -3.75 -8.96
C ALA A 26 4.92 -3.04 -9.72
N ALA A 27 3.80 -2.72 -9.07
CA ALA A 27 2.71 -1.96 -9.66
C ALA A 27 3.17 -0.57 -10.10
N ASP A 28 3.96 0.11 -9.28
CA ASP A 28 4.58 1.39 -9.61
C ASP A 28 5.56 1.24 -10.79
N LYS A 29 6.46 0.25 -10.73
CA LYS A 29 7.44 -0.03 -11.79
C LYS A 29 6.81 -0.36 -13.14
N TYR A 30 5.69 -1.09 -13.15
CA TYR A 30 5.01 -1.52 -14.37
C TYR A 30 3.81 -0.63 -14.75
N GLY A 31 3.53 0.44 -13.99
CA GLY A 31 2.41 1.36 -14.24
C GLY A 31 1.03 0.71 -14.10
N LEU A 32 0.89 -0.29 -13.24
CA LEU A 32 -0.36 -1.02 -13.03
C LEU A 32 -1.22 -0.30 -11.97
N GLU A 33 -1.88 0.79 -12.35
CA GLU A 33 -2.70 1.60 -11.43
C GLU A 33 -3.74 0.79 -10.65
N ARG A 34 -4.43 -0.16 -11.29
CA ARG A 34 -5.42 -1.01 -10.59
C ARG A 34 -4.80 -1.83 -9.47
N LEU A 35 -3.61 -2.40 -9.72
CA LEU A 35 -2.90 -3.17 -8.72
C LEU A 35 -2.38 -2.27 -7.60
N LYS A 36 -1.93 -1.05 -7.97
CA LYS A 36 -1.44 -0.03 -7.04
C LYS A 36 -2.53 0.34 -6.04
N VAL A 37 -3.71 0.76 -6.52
CA VAL A 37 -4.87 1.11 -5.66
C VAL A 37 -5.24 -0.04 -4.73
N GLN A 38 -5.28 -1.28 -5.25
CA GLN A 38 -5.62 -2.44 -4.43
C GLN A 38 -4.57 -2.71 -3.32
N CYS A 39 -3.29 -2.46 -3.60
CA CYS A 39 -2.22 -2.55 -2.60
C CYS A 39 -2.35 -1.41 -1.57
N GLU A 40 -2.69 -0.20 -2.01
CA GLU A 40 -2.91 0.96 -1.15
C GLU A 40 -4.06 0.70 -0.16
N GLU A 41 -5.20 0.18 -0.61
CA GLU A 41 -6.33 -0.18 0.27
C GLU A 41 -5.95 -1.28 1.28
N THR A 42 -5.18 -2.27 0.84
CA THR A 42 -4.72 -3.37 1.70
C THR A 42 -3.75 -2.85 2.76
N LEU A 43 -2.73 -2.06 2.36
CA LEU A 43 -1.75 -1.47 3.27
C LEU A 43 -2.40 -0.51 4.26
N CYS A 44 -3.39 0.27 3.82
CA CYS A 44 -4.16 1.11 4.73
C CYS A 44 -4.96 0.28 5.74
N SER A 45 -5.51 -0.87 5.34
CA SER A 45 -6.25 -1.76 6.25
C SER A 45 -5.34 -2.49 7.24
N LEU A 46 -4.08 -2.72 6.86
CA LEU A 46 -3.04 -3.29 7.71
C LEU A 46 -2.28 -2.22 8.51
N CYS A 47 -2.63 -0.94 8.32
CA CYS A 47 -1.96 0.17 8.95
C CYS A 47 -2.34 0.26 10.42
N ASP A 48 -1.33 0.17 11.29
CA ASP A 48 -1.40 0.29 12.74
C ASP A 48 -0.50 1.44 13.20
N LYS A 49 -0.71 1.92 14.42
CA LYS A 49 0.07 3.02 15.01
C LYS A 49 1.58 2.80 15.01
N ASP A 50 2.02 1.54 15.12
CA ASP A 50 3.44 1.18 15.11
C ASP A 50 4.02 1.06 13.69
N ASN A 51 3.20 0.71 12.68
CA ASN A 51 3.65 0.45 11.31
C ASN A 51 3.32 1.57 10.31
N VAL A 52 2.51 2.56 10.72
CA VAL A 52 2.08 3.67 9.84
C VAL A 52 3.26 4.49 9.36
N ALA A 53 4.31 4.61 10.17
CA ALA A 53 5.54 5.30 9.80
C ALA A 53 6.27 4.56 8.66
N ASP A 54 6.45 3.25 8.78
CA ASP A 54 7.05 2.41 7.74
C ASP A 54 6.20 2.43 6.46
N THR A 55 4.88 2.28 6.61
CA THR A 55 3.92 2.31 5.49
C THR A 55 3.96 3.64 4.75
N LEU A 56 4.10 4.77 5.45
CA LEU A 56 4.22 6.09 4.86
C LEU A 56 5.51 6.23 4.03
N ILE A 57 6.64 5.74 4.55
CA ILE A 57 7.93 5.75 3.83
C ILE A 57 7.82 4.89 2.56
N LEU A 58 7.18 3.74 2.67
CA LEU A 58 6.99 2.80 1.57
C LEU A 58 6.07 3.40 0.49
N ALA A 59 5.02 4.11 0.91
CA ALA A 59 4.14 4.83 0.02
C ALA A 59 4.86 5.97 -0.73
N ASP A 60 5.70 6.73 -0.04
CA ASP A 60 6.51 7.78 -0.65
C ASP A 60 7.52 7.21 -1.66
N LEU A 61 8.19 6.11 -1.30
CA LEU A 61 9.17 5.42 -2.14
C LEU A 61 8.57 4.90 -3.45
N HIS A 62 7.33 4.43 -3.42
CA HIS A 62 6.61 3.86 -4.58
C HIS A 62 5.56 4.80 -5.16
N SER A 63 5.68 6.11 -4.90
CA SER A 63 4.79 7.16 -5.40
C SER A 63 3.30 6.83 -5.22
N ALA A 64 2.95 6.14 -4.13
CA ALA A 64 1.59 5.73 -3.78
C ALA A 64 0.90 6.86 -3.03
N GLN A 65 0.39 7.82 -3.79
CA GLN A 65 -0.15 9.08 -3.25
C GLN A 65 -1.39 8.84 -2.37
N GLN A 66 -2.23 7.86 -2.69
CA GLN A 66 -3.47 7.62 -1.97
C GLN A 66 -3.16 7.02 -0.59
N LEU A 67 -2.28 6.01 -0.55
CA LEU A 67 -1.78 5.42 0.70
C LEU A 67 -1.02 6.45 1.54
N LYS A 68 -0.18 7.27 0.92
CA LYS A 68 0.55 8.34 1.62
C LYS A 68 -0.41 9.30 2.30
N GLN A 69 -1.45 9.75 1.60
CA GLN A 69 -2.44 10.66 2.16
C GLN A 69 -3.21 10.00 3.30
N GLN A 70 -3.65 8.76 3.14
CA GLN A 70 -4.34 8.01 4.20
C GLN A 70 -3.47 7.79 5.43
N ALA A 71 -2.19 7.46 5.26
CA ALA A 71 -1.25 7.33 6.37
C ALA A 71 -1.02 8.66 7.09
N ILE A 72 -0.93 9.79 6.37
CA ILE A 72 -0.83 11.13 6.96
C ILE A 72 -2.12 11.49 7.72
N ASP A 73 -3.29 11.22 7.15
CA ASP A 73 -4.58 11.43 7.82
C ASP A 73 -4.69 10.59 9.09
N TYR A 74 -4.26 9.33 9.04
CA TYR A 74 -4.21 8.44 10.21
C TYR A 74 -3.26 8.99 11.29
N ILE A 75 -2.05 9.40 10.92
CA ILE A 75 -1.10 10.02 11.84
C ILE A 75 -1.68 11.30 12.43
N ASN A 76 -2.27 12.18 11.63
CA ASN A 76 -2.85 13.43 12.11
C ASN A 76 -4.04 13.17 13.05
N ALA A 77 -4.91 12.21 12.73
CA ALA A 77 -6.03 11.83 13.58
C ALA A 77 -5.54 11.28 14.94
N HIS A 78 -4.49 10.47 14.94
CA HIS A 78 -3.89 9.95 16.17
C HIS A 78 -2.97 10.95 16.90
N ALA A 79 -2.41 11.94 16.21
CA ALA A 79 -1.57 12.99 16.78
C ALA A 79 -2.38 14.15 17.36
N GLN A 80 -3.58 14.43 16.82
CA GLN A 80 -4.45 15.53 17.26
C GLN A 80 -5.57 15.11 18.24
N GLY A 81 -5.68 13.82 18.59
CA GLY A 81 -6.75 13.29 19.45
C GLY A 81 -6.25 12.54 20.68
N ASN A 82 -6.28 13.26 21.81
CA ASN A 82 -6.50 12.87 23.22
C ASN A 82 -6.60 11.38 23.61
N GLU A 83 -6.05 11.13 24.81
CA GLU A 83 -6.36 10.05 25.76
C GLU A 83 -7.79 9.48 25.68
#